data_AF-A0A402BD22-F1
#
_entry.id   AF-A0A402BD22-F1
#
_cell.length_a   1.000
_cell.length_b   1.000
_cell.length_c   1.000
_cell.angle_alpha   90.00
_cell.angle_beta   90.00
_cell.angle_gamma   90.00
#
_symmetry.space_group_name_H-M   'P 1'
#
loop_
_entity.id
_entity.type
_entity.pdbx_description
1 polymer ?
#
loop_
_entity_poly.entity_id
_entity_poly.type
_entity_poly.pdbx_seq_one_letter_code
_entity_poly.pdbx_strand_id
1 'polypeptide(L)'
;MTLRAQTEFTIPEETVRVAHAAYPQGNPLMKMRNVLGTLYQDQAFASLFLHNGRGVEAPWRLALITVMQFMEELSDRQAADAVRGRID
;
A
#
# COMPACT_ATOMS: atom_id res chain seq x y z
N MET A 1 13.52 1.49 15.94
CA MET A 1 12.61 0.76 15.03
C MET A 1 13.46 -0.06 14.07
N THR A 2 13.07 -1.29 13.75
CA THR A 2 13.85 -2.25 12.95
C THR A 2 13.02 -2.85 11.84
N LEU A 3 13.58 -2.88 10.64
CA LEU A 3 12.95 -3.51 9.49
C LEU A 3 13.14 -5.02 9.55
N ARG A 4 12.04 -5.76 9.52
CA ARG A 4 12.06 -7.22 9.34
C ARG A 4 11.64 -7.50 7.92
N ALA A 5 12.58 -7.97 7.10
CA ALA A 5 12.31 -8.22 5.69
C ALA A 5 11.12 -9.19 5.55
N GLN A 6 10.09 -8.76 4.84
CA GLN A 6 9.00 -9.60 4.37
C GLN A 6 9.26 -9.91 2.91
N THR A 7 9.81 -11.09 2.65
CA THR A 7 10.22 -11.51 1.30
C THR A 7 9.03 -11.73 0.36
N GLU A 8 7.84 -11.98 0.91
CA GLU A 8 6.64 -12.26 0.14
C GLU A 8 5.44 -11.50 0.70
N PHE A 9 4.81 -10.68 -0.16
CA PHE A 9 3.52 -10.06 0.13
C PHE A 9 2.46 -10.66 -0.79
N THR A 10 1.59 -11.46 -0.20
CA THR A 10 0.41 -12.02 -0.87
C THR A 10 -0.81 -11.30 -0.34
N ILE A 11 -1.65 -10.79 -1.25
CA ILE A 11 -2.95 -10.26 -0.86
C ILE A 11 -3.84 -11.45 -0.47
N PRO A 12 -4.43 -11.45 0.74
CA PRO A 12 -5.37 -12.50 1.14
C PRO A 12 -6.50 -12.66 0.13
N GLU A 13 -6.92 -13.89 -0.15
CA GLU A 13 -7.99 -14.19 -1.12
C GLU A 13 -9.28 -13.43 -0.81
N GLU A 14 -9.60 -13.27 0.47
CA GLU A 14 -10.75 -12.49 0.93
C GLU A 14 -10.67 -11.02 0.49
N THR A 15 -9.50 -10.40 0.64
CA THR A 15 -9.29 -9.01 0.20
C THR A 15 -9.42 -8.89 -1.31
N VAL A 16 -8.93 -9.87 -2.07
CA VAL A 16 -9.11 -9.92 -3.53
C VAL A 16 -10.60 -10.01 -3.87
N ARG A 17 -11.34 -10.91 -3.23
CA ARG A 17 -12.77 -11.11 -3.47
C ARG A 17 -13.58 -9.85 -3.17
N VAL A 18 -13.37 -9.23 -2.00
CA VAL A 18 -14.06 -8.00 -1.61
C VAL A 18 -13.71 -6.84 -2.54
N ALA A 19 -12.43 -6.68 -2.91
CA ALA A 19 -12.02 -5.63 -3.84
C ALA A 19 -12.68 -5.77 -5.23
N HIS A 20 -12.77 -6.99 -5.76
CA HIS A 20 -13.47 -7.23 -7.03
C HIS A 20 -15.00 -7.05 -6.91
N ALA A 21 -15.60 -7.38 -5.76
CA ALA A 21 -17.01 -7.11 -5.52
C ALA A 21 -17.32 -5.60 -5.43
N ALA A 22 -16.46 -4.83 -4.76
CA ALA A 22 -16.59 -3.38 -4.62
C ALA A 22 -16.26 -2.61 -5.92
N TYR A 23 -15.35 -3.15 -6.74
CA TYR A 23 -14.94 -2.57 -8.02
C TYR A 23 -15.03 -3.62 -9.15
N PRO A 24 -16.22 -3.96 -9.66
CA PRO A 24 -16.39 -5.00 -10.69
C PRO A 24 -15.66 -4.71 -11.99
N GLN A 25 -15.57 -3.44 -12.39
CA GLN A 25 -14.80 -2.97 -13.55
C GLN A 25 -13.32 -2.69 -13.22
N GLY A 26 -12.92 -2.93 -11.97
CA GLY A 26 -11.64 -2.51 -11.40
C GLY A 26 -11.59 -1.02 -11.09
N ASN A 27 -10.42 -0.57 -10.63
CA ASN A 27 -10.09 0.84 -10.45
C ASN A 27 -8.64 1.09 -10.87
N PRO A 28 -8.21 2.37 -11.03
CA PRO A 28 -6.85 2.68 -11.46
C PRO A 28 -5.76 2.08 -10.57
N LEU A 29 -5.98 1.99 -9.25
CA LEU A 29 -5.01 1.42 -8.31
C LEU A 29 -4.86 -0.11 -8.49
N MET A 30 -5.96 -0.82 -8.70
CA MET A 30 -5.96 -2.26 -9.02
C MET A 30 -5.25 -2.51 -10.35
N LYS A 31 -5.52 -1.68 -11.37
CA LYS A 31 -4.83 -1.77 -12.67
C LYS A 31 -3.34 -1.49 -12.53
N MET A 32 -2.97 -0.45 -11.77
CA MET A 32 -1.59 -0.09 -11.50
C MET A 32 -0.84 -1.27 -10.85
N ARG A 33 -1.44 -1.88 -9.82
CA ARG A 33 -0.88 -3.07 -9.18
C ARG A 33 -0.69 -4.23 -10.18
N ASN A 34 -1.70 -4.52 -10.99
CA ASN A 34 -1.65 -5.66 -11.91
C ASN A 34 -0.61 -5.46 -13.03
N VAL A 35 -0.38 -4.22 -13.46
CA VAL A 35 0.59 -3.89 -14.52
C VAL A 35 2.01 -3.75 -13.99
N LEU A 36 2.18 -3.05 -12.86
CA LEU A 36 3.50 -2.70 -12.32
C LEU A 36 4.05 -3.75 -11.35
N GLY A 37 3.19 -4.59 -10.75
CA GLY A 37 3.59 -5.57 -9.75
C GLY A 37 4.19 -4.91 -8.50
N THR A 38 5.23 -5.53 -7.95
CA THR A 38 5.97 -5.03 -6.79
C THR A 38 6.93 -3.92 -7.22
N LEU A 39 6.59 -2.65 -6.93
CA LEU A 39 7.40 -1.48 -7.28
C LEU A 39 8.61 -1.28 -6.37
N TYR A 40 8.50 -1.69 -5.11
CA TYR A 40 9.47 -1.40 -4.07
C TYR A 40 9.72 -2.64 -3.22
N GLN A 41 10.93 -2.76 -2.69
CA GLN A 41 11.34 -3.85 -1.81
C GLN A 41 11.92 -3.29 -0.51
N ASP A 42 11.86 -4.08 0.57
CA ASP A 42 12.39 -3.71 1.89
C ASP A 42 13.86 -3.24 1.84
N GLN A 43 14.68 -3.84 0.98
CA GLN A 43 16.08 -3.50 0.82
C GLN A 43 16.32 -2.01 0.49
N ALA A 44 15.41 -1.39 -0.26
CA ALA A 44 15.52 0.02 -0.63
C ALA A 44 15.36 0.97 0.59
N PHE A 45 14.78 0.49 1.68
CA PHE A 45 14.51 1.27 2.90
C PHE A 45 15.36 0.81 4.09
N ALA A 46 16.12 -0.27 3.97
CA ALA A 46 16.82 -0.90 5.09
C ALA A 46 17.78 0.05 5.81
N SER A 47 18.44 0.97 5.09
CA SER A 47 19.35 1.97 5.65
C SER A 47 18.67 3.00 6.56
N LEU A 48 17.34 3.13 6.50
CA LEU A 48 16.56 4.06 7.32
C LEU A 48 16.23 3.52 8.72
N PHE A 49 16.50 2.23 8.97
CA PHE A 49 16.12 1.56 10.22
C PHE A 49 17.33 1.02 10.98
N LEU A 50 17.22 1.05 12.32
CA LEU A 50 18.21 0.47 13.21
C LEU A 50 18.13 -1.05 13.14
N HIS A 51 19.25 -1.73 13.34
CA HIS A 51 19.29 -3.20 13.32
C HIS A 51 18.64 -3.81 14.57
N ASN A 52 18.63 -3.07 15.69
CA ASN A 52 18.08 -3.51 16.96
C ASN A 52 16.98 -2.55 17.44
N GLY A 53 15.74 -3.04 17.53
CA GLY A 53 14.58 -2.22 17.87
C GLY A 53 13.24 -2.89 17.59
N ARG A 54 12.15 -2.21 17.92
CA ARG A 54 10.78 -2.69 17.65
C ARG A 54 10.54 -2.84 16.15
N GLY A 55 9.94 -3.95 15.74
CA GLY A 55 9.59 -4.21 14.35
C GLY A 55 8.68 -3.11 13.78
N VAL A 56 8.93 -2.71 12.54
CA VAL A 56 8.05 -1.81 11.77
C VAL A 56 7.27 -2.58 10.73
N GLU A 57 6.14 -2.01 10.34
CA GLU A 57 5.47 -2.44 9.11
C GLU A 57 6.30 -2.10 7.88
N ALA A 58 6.09 -2.87 6.82
CA ALA A 58 6.86 -2.79 5.58
C ALA A 58 6.85 -1.36 5.00
N PRO A 59 7.97 -0.62 5.04
CA PRO A 59 8.04 0.81 4.72
C PRO A 59 7.74 1.09 3.24
N TRP A 60 8.03 0.12 2.37
CA TRP A 60 7.71 0.22 0.96
C TRP A 60 6.20 0.30 0.68
N ARG A 61 5.35 -0.23 1.57
CA ARG A 61 3.89 -0.11 1.44
C ARG A 61 3.44 1.32 1.64
N LEU A 62 4.03 2.03 2.61
CA LEU A 62 3.75 3.45 2.82
C LEU A 62 4.22 4.27 1.62
N ALA A 63 5.42 4.01 1.09
CA ALA A 63 5.90 4.68 -0.11
C ALA A 63 4.94 4.48 -1.30
N LEU A 64 4.44 3.26 -1.50
CA LEU A 64 3.44 2.96 -2.52
C LEU A 64 2.15 3.75 -2.32
N ILE A 65 1.62 3.79 -1.09
CA ILE A 65 0.40 4.55 -0.76
C ILE A 65 0.61 6.04 -1.03
N THR A 66 1.78 6.60 -0.70
CA THR A 66 2.09 8.00 -0.98
C THR A 66 2.08 8.30 -2.49
N VAL A 67 2.61 7.40 -3.32
CA VAL A 67 2.53 7.56 -4.79
C VAL A 67 1.09 7.49 -5.26
N MET A 68 0.28 6.56 -4.74
CA MET A 68 -1.13 6.46 -5.08
C MET A 68 -1.90 7.74 -4.71
N GLN A 69 -1.69 8.26 -3.49
CA GLN A 69 -2.31 9.51 -3.04
C GLN A 69 -1.92 10.69 -3.93
N PHE A 70 -0.64 10.78 -4.31
CA PHE A 70 -0.17 11.81 -5.24
C PHE A 70 -0.84 11.70 -6.61
N MET A 71 -1.00 10.48 -7.14
CA MET A 71 -1.67 10.23 -8.42
C MET A 71 -3.16 10.58 -8.42
N GLU A 72 -3.82 10.53 -7.26
CA GLU A 72 -5.23 10.87 -7.16
C GLU A 72 -5.47 12.40 -7.20
N GLU A 73 -4.42 13.23 -7.14
CA GLU A 73 -4.50 14.71 -7.15
C GLU A 73 -5.50 15.27 -6.13
N LEU A 74 -5.71 14.54 -5.03
CA LEU A 74 -6.63 14.94 -3.97
C LEU A 74 -5.94 15.91 -3.01
N SER A 75 -6.67 16.94 -2.59
CA SER A 75 -6.29 17.68 -1.39
C SER A 75 -6.37 16.77 -0.16
N ASP A 76 -5.61 17.07 0.89
CA ASP A 76 -5.63 16.34 2.17
C ASP A 76 -7.06 16.10 2.69
N ARG A 77 -7.96 17.08 2.50
CA ARG A 77 -9.37 16.96 2.89
C ARG A 77 -10.12 15.91 2.05
N GLN A 78 -9.94 15.91 0.73
CA GLN A 78 -10.57 14.93 -0.15
C GLN A 78 -10.03 13.52 0.09
N ALA A 79 -8.72 13.39 0.37
CA ALA A 79 -8.13 12.11 0.75
C ALA A 79 -8.72 11.61 2.09
N ALA A 80 -8.87 12.49 3.09
CA ALA A 80 -9.50 12.14 4.36
C ALA A 80 -10.97 11.71 4.21
N ASP A 81 -11.74 12.43 3.39
CA ASP A 81 -13.15 12.08 3.11
C ASP A 81 -13.28 10.76 2.34
N ALA A 82 -12.38 10.50 1.38
CA ALA A 82 -12.33 9.25 0.61
C ALA A 82 -11.97 8.04 1.48
N VAL A 83 -11.16 8.24 2.52
CA VAL A 83 -10.88 7.20 3.52
C VAL A 83 -12.08 7.03 4.46
N ARG A 84 -12.72 8.12 4.90
CA ARG A 84 -13.87 8.06 5.80
C ARG A 84 -15.03 7.25 5.22
N GLY A 85 -15.41 7.50 3.97
CA GLY A 85 -16.51 6.77 3.31
C GLY A 85 -16.23 5.30 3.01
N ARG A 86 -15.02 4.79 3.33
CA ARG A 86 -14.62 3.38 3.19
C ARG A 86 -14.47 2.66 4.54
N ILE A 87 -14.64 3.37 5.67
CA ILE A 87 -14.55 2.81 7.04
C ILE A 87 -15.94 2.55 7.64
N ASP A 88 -16.98 3.17 7.10
CA ASP A 88 -18.39 2.87 7.42
C ASP A 88 -18.79 1.46 6.95
#